data_AF-A0A067H069-F1
#
_entry.id   AF-A0A067H069-F1
#
_cell.length_a   1.000
_cell.length_b   1.000
_cell.length_c   1.000
_cell.angle_alpha   90.00
_cell.angle_beta   90.00
_cell.angle_gamma   90.00
#
_symmetry.space_group_name_H-M   'P 1'
#
loop_
_entity.id
_entity.type
_entity.pdbx_description
1 polymer ?
#
loop_
_entity_poly.entity_id
_entity_poly.type
_entity_poly.pdbx_seq_one_letter_code
_entity_poly.pdbx_strand_id
1 'polypeptide(L)'
;MAISLLSAITTLTRFSASSSSASINFKYIFSRRTVFTASPKRQKQRGCKIMASTSPVPETYSATQDKITAPYGSWKSPLTADVVSGASKRLGGTAVDGHGRLIWLESRPTEAGRGVLVKEPAKAGDEPSDITPKEYAVRTTAQEYGGGAFRIFGDTVIFSNYKDQRLYKHSIDSKDSSPLPITPDYGEPLVSYADGIFDPRFNRYVTVREDRRQDALNSTTEIVAIALNGQNIQEPKVLVSGSDFYAFPRMDPRGERMAWIEWHHPNMPWDKAELWVGYISENGDVYKRVCVAGFDPTIVESPTEPKWSSKGELFFVTDRKNGFWNLHKWIESNNEVLAIYSLDAEFSRPLWVFGINSYEIIQSHGEKNLIACSYRQNGRSYLGILDDFGHSLSLLDIPFTDIDNITLGNDCLFVEGASGVEPSSVAKVTLDDHKLKAVDFKVVWSSSPDTLKYKSYFSLPELIEFPTEVPGQKAYAYYYPPSNPIYQASPEEKPPLLVKSHGGPTSEARGILNLSIQYWTSRGWAFVDVNYGGSTGLSSVPSTSIFV
;
A
#
# COMPACT_ATOMS: atom_id res chain seq x y z
N MET A 1 -50.01 -18.98 -20.73
CA MET A 1 -51.23 -19.78 -21.00
C MET A 1 -52.40 -18.81 -20.88
N ALA A 2 -53.13 -18.54 -21.98
CA ALA A 2 -54.30 -17.63 -22.06
C ALA A 2 -54.00 -16.12 -21.74
N ILE A 3 -54.50 -15.08 -22.44
CA ILE A 3 -55.50 -14.91 -23.50
C ILE A 3 -55.18 -13.60 -24.26
N SER A 4 -55.42 -13.64 -25.58
CA SER A 4 -55.62 -12.59 -26.61
C SER A 4 -56.30 -11.27 -26.17
N LEU A 5 -56.21 -10.11 -26.83
CA LEU A 5 -56.54 -9.75 -28.22
C LEU A 5 -56.16 -8.26 -28.51
N LEU A 6 -55.83 -7.97 -29.78
CA LEU A 6 -56.22 -6.83 -30.67
C LEU A 6 -56.58 -5.44 -30.07
N SER A 7 -56.35 -4.27 -30.67
CA SER A 7 -56.15 -3.79 -32.06
C SER A 7 -55.81 -2.28 -31.99
N ALA A 8 -54.77 -1.79 -32.69
CA ALA A 8 -54.83 -0.93 -33.88
C ALA A 8 -55.55 0.45 -33.78
N ILE A 9 -54.85 1.52 -34.18
CA ILE A 9 -55.25 2.72 -34.97
C ILE A 9 -54.04 3.70 -34.97
N THR A 10 -53.23 3.82 -36.05
CA THR A 10 -53.29 4.83 -37.17
C THR A 10 -53.40 6.29 -36.66
N THR A 11 -52.61 7.30 -37.09
CA THR A 11 -52.10 7.62 -38.43
C THR A 11 -51.25 8.93 -38.42
N LEU A 12 -50.37 9.08 -39.42
CA LEU A 12 -49.99 10.32 -40.16
C LEU A 12 -49.21 11.42 -39.38
N THR A 13 -48.15 12.08 -39.90
CA THR A 13 -47.88 12.56 -41.27
C THR A 13 -46.37 12.69 -41.58
N ARG A 14 -46.01 12.38 -42.83
CA ARG A 14 -44.76 12.71 -43.54
C ARG A 14 -44.81 14.14 -44.12
N PHE A 15 -43.63 14.74 -44.31
CA PHE A 15 -43.22 15.53 -45.49
C PHE A 15 -41.69 15.30 -45.63
N SER A 16 -41.13 14.57 -46.61
CA SER A 16 -40.85 14.87 -48.04
C SER A 16 -40.24 16.26 -48.30
N ALA A 17 -39.29 16.49 -49.20
CA ALA A 17 -38.28 15.73 -49.96
C ALA A 17 -37.51 16.78 -50.80
N SER A 18 -36.42 16.35 -51.46
CA SER A 18 -35.71 16.99 -52.59
C SER A 18 -34.71 18.11 -52.21
N SER A 19 -33.40 17.89 -52.27
CA SER A 19 -32.48 17.61 -53.40
C SER A 19 -31.98 18.89 -54.08
N SER A 20 -30.70 19.19 -53.92
CA SER A 20 -29.74 19.54 -54.99
C SER A 20 -28.45 20.09 -54.37
N SER A 21 -27.31 19.55 -54.80
CA SER A 21 -26.25 20.34 -55.44
C SER A 21 -25.02 19.46 -55.66
N ALA A 22 -24.53 19.55 -56.89
CA ALA A 22 -23.35 18.89 -57.40
C ALA A 22 -22.07 19.59 -56.90
N SER A 23 -21.04 18.76 -56.72
CA SER A 23 -19.63 18.96 -57.09
C SER A 23 -19.05 20.38 -57.06
N ILE A 24 -17.94 20.56 -56.31
CA ILE A 24 -16.62 20.93 -56.84
C ILE A 24 -15.59 21.07 -55.70
N ASN A 25 -14.49 20.33 -55.86
CA ASN A 25 -13.10 20.57 -55.42
C ASN A 25 -12.82 21.36 -54.14
N PHE A 26 -12.21 20.70 -53.16
CA PHE A 26 -11.18 21.34 -52.35
C PHE A 26 -9.86 20.56 -52.36
N LYS A 27 -8.81 21.36 -52.50
CA LYS A 27 -7.46 21.03 -52.93
C LYS A 27 -6.70 20.24 -51.86
N TYR A 28 -6.02 19.20 -52.30
CA TYR A 28 -4.86 18.63 -51.61
C TYR A 28 -3.81 19.74 -51.43
N ILE A 29 -3.52 20.13 -50.19
CA ILE A 29 -2.32 20.86 -49.84
C ILE A 29 -1.28 19.84 -49.37
N PHE A 30 -0.37 19.53 -50.27
CA PHE A 30 0.90 18.87 -49.96
C PHE A 30 1.76 19.83 -49.13
N SER A 31 1.88 19.55 -47.83
CA SER A 31 2.99 20.06 -47.04
C SER A 31 4.17 19.11 -47.23
N ARG A 32 5.15 19.54 -48.03
CA ARG A 32 6.46 18.90 -48.18
C ARG A 32 7.15 18.88 -46.80
N ARG A 33 7.24 17.73 -46.16
CA ARG A 33 8.34 17.44 -45.22
C ARG A 33 9.35 16.56 -45.92
N THR A 34 10.52 17.15 -46.12
CA THR A 34 11.74 16.58 -46.67
C THR A 34 12.07 15.26 -45.98
N VAL A 35 12.05 14.17 -46.74
CA VAL A 35 12.58 12.87 -46.31
C VAL A 35 14.09 12.93 -46.41
N PHE A 36 14.77 13.07 -45.26
CA PHE A 36 16.18 12.71 -45.17
C PHE A 36 16.26 11.21 -44.90
N THR A 37 16.61 10.44 -45.94
CA THR A 37 17.09 9.08 -45.82
C THR A 37 18.46 9.09 -45.15
N ALA A 38 18.52 8.67 -43.87
CA ALA A 38 19.77 8.37 -43.20
C ALA A 38 19.83 6.86 -42.91
N SER A 39 20.70 6.14 -43.63
CA SER A 39 21.09 4.77 -43.31
C SER A 39 21.65 4.69 -41.88
N PRO A 40 21.43 3.59 -41.14
CA PRO A 40 22.11 3.38 -39.88
C PRO A 40 23.58 3.04 -40.17
N LYS A 41 24.46 4.04 -40.07
CA LYS A 41 25.89 3.79 -39.94
C LYS A 41 26.12 3.11 -38.59
N ARG A 42 26.59 1.85 -38.62
CA ARG A 42 27.27 1.17 -37.52
C ARG A 42 28.23 2.13 -36.82
N GLN A 43 27.86 2.64 -35.65
CA GLN A 43 28.79 3.30 -34.75
C GLN A 43 29.51 2.22 -33.95
N LYS A 44 30.77 1.99 -34.34
CA LYS A 44 31.76 1.28 -33.52
C LYS A 44 31.82 1.97 -32.15
N GLN A 45 31.51 1.23 -31.09
CA GLN A 45 31.92 1.58 -29.73
C GLN A 45 33.44 1.80 -29.73
N ARG A 46 33.88 3.05 -29.66
CA ARG A 46 35.23 3.40 -29.25
C ARG A 46 35.20 3.47 -27.73
N GLY A 47 35.87 2.51 -27.08
CA GLY A 47 36.06 2.49 -25.64
C GLY A 47 36.71 3.79 -25.17
N CYS A 48 36.02 4.48 -24.28
CA CYS A 48 36.60 5.58 -23.52
C CYS A 48 37.48 4.96 -22.43
N LYS A 49 38.80 4.94 -22.65
CA LYS A 49 39.79 4.63 -21.61
C LYS A 49 39.83 5.82 -20.66
N ILE A 50 39.22 5.68 -19.49
CA ILE A 50 39.50 6.54 -18.34
C ILE A 50 40.90 6.17 -17.84
N MET A 51 41.82 7.11 -17.89
CA MET A 51 43.14 6.96 -17.26
C MET A 51 42.97 7.00 -15.75
N ALA A 52 43.19 5.86 -15.09
CA ALA A 52 43.34 5.79 -13.65
C ALA A 52 44.72 6.33 -13.26
N SER A 53 44.74 7.43 -12.52
CA SER A 53 45.93 7.90 -11.79
C SER A 53 46.23 6.94 -10.65
N THR A 54 47.36 6.24 -10.75
CA THR A 54 47.91 5.39 -9.69
C THR A 54 48.37 6.24 -8.51
N SER A 55 47.70 6.07 -7.37
CA SER A 55 48.25 6.33 -6.03
C SER A 55 48.02 5.07 -5.19
N PRO A 56 48.95 4.70 -4.31
CA PRO A 56 48.98 3.36 -3.72
C PRO A 56 47.82 3.15 -2.76
N VAL A 57 47.11 2.04 -2.97
CA VAL A 57 46.12 1.49 -2.05
C VAL A 57 46.86 1.02 -0.79
N PRO A 58 46.40 1.32 0.45
CA PRO A 58 46.93 0.66 1.62
C PRO A 58 46.55 -0.82 1.54
N GLU A 59 47.56 -1.69 1.51
CA GLU A 59 47.38 -3.15 1.62
C GLU A 59 46.55 -3.46 2.87
N THR A 60 45.27 -3.71 2.67
CA THR A 60 44.42 -4.35 3.67
C THR A 60 44.67 -5.84 3.50
N TYR A 61 45.41 -6.41 4.46
CA TYR A 61 45.54 -7.85 4.62
C TYR A 61 44.14 -8.47 4.78
N SER A 62 43.53 -8.94 3.69
CA SER A 62 42.44 -9.90 3.80
C SER A 62 43.07 -11.25 4.11
N ALA A 63 43.08 -11.63 5.39
CA ALA A 63 43.28 -13.03 5.74
C ALA A 63 42.11 -13.80 5.13
N THR A 64 42.36 -14.48 4.00
CA THR A 64 41.48 -15.54 3.51
C THR A 64 41.52 -16.65 4.55
N GLN A 65 40.57 -16.64 5.49
CA GLN A 65 40.32 -17.82 6.30
C GLN A 65 39.90 -18.94 5.35
N ASP A 66 40.66 -20.03 5.33
CA ASP A 66 40.26 -21.23 4.61
C ASP A 66 38.93 -21.72 5.17
N LYS A 67 37.90 -21.73 4.32
CA LYS A 67 36.57 -22.21 4.70
C LYS A 67 36.62 -23.71 4.98
N ILE A 68 35.88 -24.14 5.98
CA ILE A 68 35.74 -25.55 6.35
C ILE A 68 34.86 -26.24 5.30
N THR A 69 35.40 -27.27 4.65
CA THR A 69 34.61 -28.08 3.71
C THR A 69 33.72 -29.05 4.48
N ALA A 70 32.40 -28.95 4.31
CA ALA A 70 31.41 -29.83 4.94
C ALA A 70 30.17 -30.00 4.05
N PRO A 71 29.47 -31.16 4.11
CA PRO A 71 28.28 -31.40 3.31
C PRO A 71 27.20 -30.32 3.50
N TYR A 72 26.41 -30.06 2.46
CA TYR A 72 25.28 -29.15 2.59
C TYR A 72 24.29 -29.64 3.67
N GLY A 73 23.65 -28.70 4.36
CA GLY A 73 22.76 -28.99 5.48
C GLY A 73 23.47 -29.21 6.83
N SER A 74 24.78 -29.45 6.84
CA SER A 74 25.55 -29.74 8.07
C SER A 74 26.30 -28.53 8.64
N TRP A 75 26.24 -27.38 7.98
CA TRP A 75 27.02 -26.19 8.37
C TRP A 75 26.51 -25.63 9.70
N LYS A 76 27.43 -25.29 10.61
CA LYS A 76 27.06 -24.62 11.85
C LYS A 76 26.71 -23.16 11.56
N SER A 77 25.66 -22.67 12.21
CA SER A 77 25.17 -21.29 12.06
C SER A 77 24.75 -20.71 13.41
N PRO A 78 25.07 -19.42 13.69
CA PRO A 78 24.64 -18.72 14.89
C PRO A 78 23.17 -18.26 14.85
N LEU A 79 22.50 -18.35 13.69
CA LEU A 79 21.06 -18.14 13.57
C LEU A 79 20.34 -19.37 14.13
N THR A 80 20.07 -19.39 15.44
CA THR A 80 19.36 -20.47 16.11
C THR A 80 17.85 -20.37 15.90
N ALA A 81 17.10 -21.43 16.23
CA ALA A 81 15.64 -21.36 16.22
C ALA A 81 15.13 -20.23 17.13
N ASP A 82 15.76 -20.01 18.29
CA ASP A 82 15.42 -18.91 19.21
C ASP A 82 15.69 -17.52 18.63
N VAL A 83 16.67 -17.37 17.74
CA VAL A 83 16.88 -16.09 17.03
C VAL A 83 15.77 -15.85 16.00
N VAL A 84 15.31 -16.91 15.34
CA VAL A 84 14.26 -16.84 14.31
C VAL A 84 12.87 -16.66 14.91
N SER A 85 12.56 -17.42 15.97
CA SER A 85 11.33 -17.32 16.75
C SER A 85 11.39 -16.18 17.76
N GLY A 86 12.58 -15.62 17.99
CA GLY A 86 12.82 -14.47 18.85
C GLY A 86 11.83 -13.38 18.51
N ALA A 87 11.32 -12.74 19.57
CA ALA A 87 10.19 -11.80 19.63
C ALA A 87 10.27 -10.64 18.62
N SER A 88 10.22 -10.95 17.32
CA SER A 88 10.25 -9.99 16.23
C SER A 88 8.98 -9.18 16.32
N LYS A 89 9.14 -7.88 16.37
CA LYS A 89 8.04 -6.94 16.50
C LYS A 89 7.38 -6.80 15.13
N ARG A 90 6.06 -6.87 15.09
CA ARG A 90 5.27 -6.56 13.89
C ARG A 90 4.81 -5.12 13.97
N LEU A 91 4.94 -4.40 12.86
CA LEU A 91 4.36 -3.08 12.69
C LEU A 91 2.90 -3.24 12.27
N GLY A 92 2.01 -2.42 12.84
CA GLY A 92 0.57 -2.40 12.54
C GLY A 92 0.09 -1.09 11.93
N GLY A 93 1.00 -0.17 11.63
CA GLY A 93 0.73 1.13 11.02
C GLY A 93 1.43 2.28 11.74
N THR A 94 1.52 3.41 11.05
CA THR A 94 2.16 4.65 11.53
C THR A 94 1.22 5.85 11.39
N ALA A 95 1.44 6.85 12.23
CA ALA A 95 0.77 8.14 12.18
C ALA A 95 1.70 9.22 12.74
N VAL A 96 1.30 10.48 12.63
CA VAL A 96 1.96 11.61 13.30
C VAL A 96 1.00 12.29 14.24
N ASP A 97 1.52 12.81 15.35
CA ASP A 97 0.75 13.66 16.26
C ASP A 97 0.69 15.12 15.76
N GLY A 98 -0.02 15.98 16.50
CA GLY A 98 -0.12 17.41 16.20
C GLY A 98 1.20 18.20 16.20
N HIS A 99 2.31 17.59 16.66
CA HIS A 99 3.66 18.17 16.62
C HIS A 99 4.54 17.55 15.53
N GLY A 100 4.02 16.61 14.74
CA GLY A 100 4.76 15.89 13.71
C GLY A 100 5.67 14.78 14.23
N ARG A 101 5.50 14.33 15.48
CA ARG A 101 6.24 13.19 16.05
C ARG A 101 5.64 11.88 15.57
N LEU A 102 6.49 10.89 15.29
CA LEU A 102 6.02 9.58 14.86
C LEU A 102 5.30 8.85 15.99
N ILE A 103 4.16 8.25 15.66
CA ILE A 103 3.49 7.24 16.47
C ILE A 103 3.39 5.97 15.63
N TRP A 104 3.75 4.84 16.21
CA TRP A 104 3.65 3.54 15.54
C TRP A 104 2.89 2.54 16.39
N LEU A 105 2.15 1.66 15.72
CA LEU A 105 1.56 0.48 16.32
C LEU A 105 2.56 -0.67 16.21
N GLU A 106 3.01 -1.23 17.32
CA GLU A 106 3.86 -2.41 17.31
C GLU A 106 3.33 -3.52 18.22
N SER A 107 3.56 -4.78 17.81
CA SER A 107 3.27 -5.93 18.64
C SER A 107 4.27 -6.07 19.78
N ARG A 108 3.82 -6.58 20.93
CA ARG A 108 4.64 -7.02 22.06
C ARG A 108 4.59 -8.54 22.20
N PRO A 109 5.50 -9.32 21.58
CA PRO A 109 5.43 -10.78 21.66
C PRO A 109 5.54 -11.32 23.09
N THR A 110 6.26 -10.62 23.98
CA THR A 110 6.39 -10.94 25.41
C THR A 110 5.17 -10.57 26.25
N GLU A 111 4.18 -9.87 25.68
CA GLU A 111 2.93 -9.47 26.33
C GLU A 111 1.73 -10.04 25.59
N ALA A 112 1.74 -11.36 25.39
CA ALA A 112 0.72 -12.11 24.64
C ALA A 112 0.49 -11.61 23.19
N GLY A 113 1.48 -10.95 22.59
CA GLY A 113 1.41 -10.44 21.23
C GLY A 113 0.53 -9.19 21.06
N ARG A 114 0.14 -8.50 22.14
CA ARG A 114 -0.75 -7.33 22.06
C ARG A 114 -0.16 -6.20 21.21
N GLY A 115 -1.02 -5.48 20.49
CA GLY A 115 -0.64 -4.27 19.76
C GLY A 115 -0.61 -3.05 20.67
N VAL A 116 0.48 -2.28 20.62
CA VAL A 116 0.72 -1.11 21.47
C VAL A 116 1.05 0.08 20.59
N LEU A 117 0.33 1.19 20.79
CA LEU A 117 0.72 2.47 20.20
C LEU A 117 1.86 3.06 21.01
N VAL A 118 2.91 3.49 20.31
CA VAL A 118 4.14 3.99 20.90
C VAL A 118 4.48 5.32 20.26
N LYS A 119 4.86 6.27 21.09
CA LYS A 119 5.20 7.63 20.69
C LYS A 119 6.71 7.81 20.64
N GLU A 120 7.19 8.43 19.56
CA GLU A 120 8.56 8.89 19.44
C GLU A 120 8.92 9.82 20.61
N PRO A 121 10.12 9.68 21.19
CA PRO A 121 10.58 10.57 22.25
C PRO A 121 10.60 12.04 21.82
N ALA A 122 10.31 12.95 22.76
CA ALA A 122 10.34 14.39 22.49
C ALA A 122 11.76 14.93 22.25
N LYS A 123 12.78 14.26 22.79
CA LYS A 123 14.19 14.61 22.62
C LYS A 123 14.96 13.42 22.06
N ALA A 124 15.91 13.69 21.17
CA ALA A 124 16.78 12.67 20.64
C ALA A 124 17.60 12.03 21.78
N GLY A 125 17.55 10.71 21.89
CA GLY A 125 18.26 9.94 22.91
C GLY A 125 17.40 9.50 24.11
N ASP A 126 16.18 10.05 24.26
CA ASP A 126 15.20 9.51 25.22
C ASP A 126 14.54 8.24 24.65
N GLU A 127 13.99 7.40 25.53
CA GLU A 127 13.26 6.19 25.13
C GLU A 127 11.84 6.52 24.63
N PRO A 128 11.32 5.78 23.63
CA PRO A 128 9.92 5.84 23.25
C PRO A 128 8.98 5.52 24.42
N SER A 129 7.78 6.09 24.39
CA SER A 129 6.78 5.88 25.44
C SER A 129 5.52 5.20 24.90
N ASP A 130 5.06 4.16 25.58
CA ASP A 130 3.78 3.52 25.29
C ASP A 130 2.62 4.49 25.57
N ILE A 131 1.68 4.58 24.63
CA ILE A 131 0.39 5.27 24.74
C ILE A 131 -0.69 4.30 25.22
N THR A 132 -0.65 3.04 24.79
CA THR A 132 -1.68 2.04 25.11
C THR A 132 -1.43 1.39 26.48
N PRO A 133 -2.37 1.53 27.45
CA PRO A 133 -2.24 0.86 28.74
C PRO A 133 -2.23 -0.68 28.63
N LYS A 134 -1.76 -1.36 29.67
CA LYS A 134 -1.48 -2.82 29.63
C LYS A 134 -2.74 -3.67 29.45
N GLU A 135 -3.89 -3.16 29.84
CA GLU A 135 -5.19 -3.84 29.77
C GLU A 135 -5.79 -3.82 28.34
N TYR A 136 -5.21 -3.03 27.44
CA TYR A 136 -5.70 -2.81 26.08
C TYR A 136 -4.72 -3.32 25.03
N ALA A 137 -5.28 -3.71 23.89
CA ALA A 137 -4.54 -4.14 22.72
C ALA A 137 -5.15 -3.49 21.48
N VAL A 138 -4.38 -2.69 20.76
CA VAL A 138 -4.85 -2.00 19.55
C VAL A 138 -4.86 -2.99 18.38
N ARG A 139 -6.05 -3.49 18.03
CA ARG A 139 -6.29 -4.38 16.88
C ARG A 139 -7.79 -4.54 16.65
N THR A 140 -8.19 -4.56 15.39
CA THR A 140 -9.55 -4.92 14.95
C THR A 140 -9.57 -6.27 14.25
N THR A 141 -10.72 -6.94 14.28
CA THR A 141 -10.99 -8.20 13.56
C THR A 141 -11.86 -7.97 12.32
N ALA A 142 -12.11 -6.72 11.93
CA ALA A 142 -12.81 -6.43 10.67
C ALA A 142 -12.09 -7.12 9.48
N GLN A 143 -12.86 -7.74 8.60
CA GLN A 143 -12.41 -8.61 7.50
C GLN A 143 -11.54 -9.80 7.94
N GLU A 144 -11.52 -10.15 9.23
CA GLU A 144 -10.63 -11.13 9.88
C GLU A 144 -9.12 -10.80 9.83
N TYR A 145 -8.68 -10.04 8.83
CA TYR A 145 -7.30 -9.57 8.66
C TYR A 145 -7.00 -8.32 9.49
N GLY A 146 -7.98 -7.42 9.67
CA GLY A 146 -7.83 -6.18 10.41
C GLY A 146 -7.11 -5.06 9.64
N GLY A 147 -6.26 -4.30 10.34
CA GLY A 147 -5.68 -3.06 9.83
C GLY A 147 -6.52 -1.83 10.19
N GLY A 148 -6.02 -0.62 9.90
CA GLY A 148 -6.74 0.64 10.16
C GLY A 148 -7.30 0.77 11.59
N ALA A 149 -6.63 0.17 12.58
CA ALA A 149 -7.18 -0.03 13.93
C ALA A 149 -7.12 1.21 14.82
N PHE A 150 -6.52 2.30 14.33
CA PHE A 150 -6.44 3.56 15.07
C PHE A 150 -6.38 4.77 14.13
N ARG A 151 -6.73 5.93 14.67
CA ARG A 151 -6.54 7.22 14.02
C ARG A 151 -6.18 8.28 15.05
N ILE A 152 -5.29 9.19 14.67
CA ILE A 152 -4.82 10.29 15.51
C ILE A 152 -5.31 11.61 14.93
N PHE A 153 -5.75 12.51 15.81
CA PHE A 153 -6.08 13.89 15.48
C PHE A 153 -5.72 14.80 16.67
N GLY A 154 -4.75 15.69 16.46
CA GLY A 154 -4.20 16.52 17.54
C GLY A 154 -3.53 15.65 18.61
N ASP A 155 -4.06 15.73 19.84
CA ASP A 155 -3.62 14.96 21.02
C ASP A 155 -4.49 13.72 21.30
N THR A 156 -5.48 13.47 20.44
CA THR A 156 -6.49 12.42 20.65
C THR A 156 -6.22 11.26 19.72
N VAL A 157 -6.30 10.05 20.28
CA VAL A 157 -6.34 8.80 19.52
C VAL A 157 -7.69 8.11 19.72
N ILE A 158 -8.25 7.61 18.62
CA ILE A 158 -9.34 6.64 18.65
C ILE A 158 -8.79 5.32 18.13
N PHE A 159 -9.05 4.23 18.84
CA PHE A 159 -8.56 2.90 18.46
C PHE A 159 -9.58 1.79 18.76
N SER A 160 -9.51 0.71 17.97
CA SER A 160 -10.26 -0.53 18.20
C SER A 160 -9.51 -1.40 19.20
N ASN A 161 -10.17 -1.76 20.30
CA ASN A 161 -9.61 -2.64 21.31
C ASN A 161 -9.85 -4.10 20.94
N TYR A 162 -8.80 -4.93 20.92
CA TYR A 162 -8.87 -6.31 20.46
C TYR A 162 -9.85 -7.16 21.27
N LYS A 163 -9.90 -6.94 22.58
CA LYS A 163 -10.61 -7.82 23.51
C LYS A 163 -12.13 -7.79 23.30
N ASP A 164 -12.69 -6.61 23.04
CA ASP A 164 -14.14 -6.38 22.96
C ASP A 164 -14.59 -5.78 21.62
N GLN A 165 -13.63 -5.49 20.73
CA GLN A 165 -13.84 -4.87 19.41
C GLN A 165 -14.50 -3.48 19.45
N ARG A 166 -14.57 -2.84 20.63
CA ARG A 166 -15.13 -1.49 20.80
C ARG A 166 -14.10 -0.43 20.42
N LEU A 167 -14.61 0.75 20.06
CA LEU A 167 -13.77 1.92 19.89
C LEU A 167 -13.57 2.63 21.22
N TYR A 168 -12.31 3.02 21.46
CA TYR A 168 -11.88 3.75 22.63
C TYR A 168 -11.22 5.06 22.22
N LYS A 169 -11.57 6.14 22.91
CA LYS A 169 -10.93 7.46 22.81
C LYS A 169 -9.92 7.62 23.96
N HIS A 170 -8.72 8.06 23.63
CA HIS A 170 -7.67 8.28 24.62
C HIS A 170 -6.80 9.48 24.23
N SER A 171 -6.12 10.09 25.20
CA SER A 171 -5.14 11.15 24.95
C SER A 171 -3.75 10.56 24.80
N ILE A 172 -2.99 11.00 23.81
CA ILE A 172 -1.63 10.50 23.55
C ILE A 172 -0.61 10.92 24.62
N ASP A 173 -0.94 11.89 25.46
CA ASP A 173 -0.06 12.42 26.52
C ASP A 173 -0.47 11.97 27.92
N SER A 174 -1.63 11.33 28.07
CA SER A 174 -2.10 10.85 29.37
C SER A 174 -1.52 9.48 29.68
N LYS A 175 -0.73 9.37 30.76
CA LYS A 175 -0.14 8.09 31.19
C LYS A 175 -1.04 7.28 32.14
N ASP A 176 -1.92 7.98 32.88
CA ASP A 176 -2.64 7.40 34.01
C ASP A 176 -4.17 7.41 33.84
N SER A 177 -4.70 7.92 32.72
CA SER A 177 -6.14 7.84 32.44
C SER A 177 -6.49 6.55 31.69
N SER A 178 -7.63 5.95 32.03
CA SER A 178 -8.15 4.82 31.25
C SER A 178 -8.76 5.34 29.94
N PRO A 179 -8.52 4.69 28.79
CA PRO A 179 -9.25 4.91 27.56
C PRO A 179 -10.77 4.87 27.79
N LEU A 180 -11.49 5.81 27.17
CA LEU A 180 -12.94 5.95 27.29
C LEU A 180 -13.64 5.25 26.13
N PRO A 181 -14.53 4.28 26.36
CA PRO A 181 -15.27 3.65 25.27
C PRO A 181 -16.24 4.66 24.64
N ILE A 182 -16.32 4.66 23.31
CA ILE A 182 -17.21 5.55 22.55
C ILE A 182 -18.30 4.79 21.77
N THR A 183 -18.27 3.45 21.79
CA THR A 183 -19.29 2.58 21.18
C THR A 183 -19.95 1.68 22.23
N PRO A 184 -21.19 1.20 22.01
CA PRO A 184 -21.90 0.36 22.96
C PRO A 184 -21.13 -0.91 23.33
N ASP A 185 -21.44 -1.44 24.50
CA ASP A 185 -21.06 -2.80 24.89
C ASP A 185 -22.18 -3.75 24.46
N TYR A 186 -21.87 -4.66 23.54
CA TYR A 186 -22.84 -5.64 23.04
C TYR A 186 -22.79 -6.96 23.82
N GLY A 187 -21.98 -7.04 24.88
CA GLY A 187 -21.74 -8.26 25.66
C GLY A 187 -20.72 -9.21 25.03
N GLU A 188 -20.64 -9.23 23.70
CA GLU A 188 -19.72 -10.06 22.91
C GLU A 188 -19.06 -9.22 21.78
N PRO A 189 -17.85 -9.59 21.29
CA PRO A 189 -17.12 -8.86 20.26
C PRO A 189 -17.69 -9.08 18.84
N LEU A 190 -19.00 -8.92 18.69
CA LEU A 190 -19.74 -9.16 17.43
C LEU A 190 -19.75 -7.94 16.50
N VAL A 191 -19.28 -6.78 16.96
CA VAL A 191 -19.23 -5.56 16.16
C VAL A 191 -17.82 -5.03 16.18
N SER A 192 -17.20 -4.94 15.00
CA SER A 192 -15.83 -4.47 14.82
C SER A 192 -15.78 -3.21 13.98
N TYR A 193 -14.81 -2.34 14.27
CA TYR A 193 -14.63 -1.06 13.59
C TYR A 193 -13.22 -0.94 13.03
N ALA A 194 -13.08 -0.32 11.86
CA ALA A 194 -11.80 -0.11 11.20
C ALA A 194 -11.79 1.12 10.29
N ASP A 195 -10.59 1.56 9.95
CA ASP A 195 -10.31 2.56 8.90
C ASP A 195 -11.00 3.92 9.11
N GLY A 196 -11.13 4.34 10.35
CA GLY A 196 -11.89 5.54 10.67
C GLY A 196 -11.14 6.86 10.46
N ILE A 197 -11.93 7.93 10.39
CA ILE A 197 -11.50 9.30 10.15
C ILE A 197 -12.29 10.25 11.06
N PHE A 198 -11.62 11.30 11.54
CA PHE A 198 -12.28 12.36 12.29
C PHE A 198 -13.06 13.27 11.34
N ASP A 199 -14.25 13.68 11.77
CA ASP A 199 -15.05 14.73 11.13
C ASP A 199 -15.24 15.88 12.14
N PRO A 200 -14.33 16.87 12.13
CA PRO A 200 -14.36 18.01 13.06
C PRO A 200 -15.62 18.88 12.89
N ARG A 201 -16.21 18.94 11.69
CA ARG A 201 -17.39 19.77 11.39
C ARG A 201 -18.59 19.35 12.26
N PHE A 202 -18.74 18.05 12.46
CA PHE A 202 -19.83 17.47 13.28
C PHE A 202 -19.35 16.94 14.63
N ASN A 203 -18.07 17.11 14.96
CA ASN A 203 -17.42 16.54 16.13
C ASN A 203 -17.76 15.05 16.32
N ARG A 204 -17.50 14.28 15.26
CA ARG A 204 -17.80 12.84 15.19
C ARG A 204 -16.61 12.06 14.62
N TYR A 205 -16.66 10.75 14.78
CA TYR A 205 -15.76 9.80 14.15
C TYR A 205 -16.54 8.98 13.13
N VAL A 206 -16.05 8.92 11.90
CA VAL A 206 -16.64 8.13 10.81
C VAL A 206 -15.77 6.91 10.58
N THR A 207 -16.35 5.71 10.52
CA THR A 207 -15.59 4.47 10.47
C THR A 207 -16.35 3.39 9.71
N VAL A 208 -15.64 2.40 9.18
CA VAL A 208 -16.27 1.15 8.74
C VAL A 208 -16.70 0.38 9.99
N ARG A 209 -17.90 -0.19 9.96
CA ARG A 209 -18.45 -1.11 10.95
C ARG A 209 -18.79 -2.42 10.26
N GLU A 210 -18.36 -3.53 10.83
CA GLU A 210 -18.90 -4.86 10.54
C GLU A 210 -19.75 -5.32 11.73
N ASP A 211 -21.00 -5.67 11.47
CA ASP A 211 -21.97 -6.08 12.49
C ASP A 211 -22.41 -7.54 12.27
N ARG A 212 -21.99 -8.42 13.20
CA ARG A 212 -22.30 -9.85 13.22
C ARG A 212 -23.45 -10.20 14.20
N ARG A 213 -24.15 -9.21 14.77
CA ARG A 213 -25.20 -9.45 15.77
C ARG A 213 -26.43 -10.14 15.17
N GLN A 214 -26.75 -9.85 13.90
CA GLN A 214 -27.89 -10.45 13.22
C GLN A 214 -27.53 -11.76 12.51
N ASP A 215 -26.37 -11.79 11.84
CA ASP A 215 -25.83 -12.97 11.16
C ASP A 215 -24.31 -13.02 11.36
N ALA A 216 -23.82 -14.10 11.97
CA ALA A 216 -22.40 -14.29 12.24
C ALA A 216 -21.59 -14.70 11.00
N LEU A 217 -22.25 -15.24 9.96
CA LEU A 217 -21.62 -15.69 8.72
C LEU A 217 -21.60 -14.58 7.66
N ASN A 218 -22.65 -13.76 7.63
CA ASN A 218 -22.77 -12.65 6.69
C ASN A 218 -22.89 -11.33 7.47
N SER A 219 -21.74 -10.84 7.95
CA SER A 219 -21.69 -9.55 8.66
C SER A 219 -22.22 -8.44 7.78
N THR A 220 -23.09 -7.57 8.32
CA THR A 220 -23.47 -6.35 7.62
C THR A 220 -22.33 -5.34 7.75
N THR A 221 -21.78 -4.90 6.61
CA THR A 221 -20.74 -3.87 6.57
C THR A 221 -21.34 -2.52 6.23
N GLU A 222 -20.99 -1.47 6.97
CA GLU A 222 -21.54 -0.12 6.78
C GLU A 222 -20.49 0.94 7.11
N ILE A 223 -20.68 2.16 6.60
CA ILE A 223 -19.96 3.33 7.10
C ILE A 223 -20.86 4.04 8.11
N VAL A 224 -20.37 4.19 9.34
CA VAL A 224 -21.13 4.74 10.47
C VAL A 224 -20.46 5.95 11.10
N ALA A 225 -21.27 6.78 11.74
CA ALA A 225 -20.87 7.95 12.51
C ALA A 225 -21.06 7.75 14.01
N ILE A 226 -20.05 8.12 14.79
CA ILE A 226 -20.02 8.06 16.25
C ILE A 226 -19.79 9.47 16.79
N ALA A 227 -20.75 9.99 17.56
CA ALA A 227 -20.63 11.31 18.17
C ALA A 227 -19.52 11.34 19.24
N LEU A 228 -18.70 12.40 19.27
CA LEU A 228 -17.59 12.55 20.23
C LEU A 228 -17.89 13.52 21.38
N ASN A 229 -19.05 14.18 21.36
CA ASN A 229 -19.51 15.15 22.36
C ASN A 229 -20.46 14.58 23.42
N GLY A 230 -20.93 13.34 23.25
CA GLY A 230 -21.88 12.70 24.17
C GLY A 230 -21.17 12.13 25.40
N GLN A 231 -21.72 12.37 26.59
CA GLN A 231 -21.36 11.60 27.79
C GLN A 231 -21.99 10.20 27.79
N ASN A 232 -23.07 10.02 27.03
CA ASN A 232 -23.78 8.75 26.91
C ASN A 232 -23.37 8.05 25.61
N ILE A 233 -23.00 6.79 25.72
CA ILE A 233 -22.71 5.92 24.59
C ILE A 233 -24.01 5.64 23.84
N GLN A 234 -23.99 5.85 22.52
CA GLN A 234 -25.15 5.66 21.63
C GLN A 234 -24.80 4.66 20.52
N GLU A 235 -25.83 4.07 19.92
CA GLU A 235 -25.67 3.29 18.69
C GLU A 235 -25.10 4.18 17.57
N PRO A 236 -24.08 3.71 16.82
CA PRO A 236 -23.56 4.44 15.67
C PRO A 236 -24.64 4.71 14.63
N LYS A 237 -24.66 5.93 14.09
CA LYS A 237 -25.58 6.32 13.01
C LYS A 237 -25.05 5.84 11.67
N VAL A 238 -25.83 5.06 10.93
CA VAL A 238 -25.46 4.62 9.57
C VAL A 238 -25.46 5.81 8.62
N LEU A 239 -24.36 5.98 7.88
CA LEU A 239 -24.21 7.00 6.83
C LEU A 239 -24.29 6.38 5.42
N VAL A 240 -23.71 5.18 5.24
CA VAL A 240 -23.71 4.46 3.97
C VAL A 240 -23.90 2.98 4.25
N SER A 241 -24.80 2.35 3.48
CA SER A 241 -25.09 0.91 3.52
C SER A 241 -25.63 0.44 2.16
N GLY A 242 -25.73 -0.88 1.98
CA GLY A 242 -26.28 -1.52 0.79
C GLY A 242 -25.27 -2.34 -0.04
N SER A 243 -23.98 -2.20 0.23
CA SER A 243 -22.91 -3.01 -0.34
C SER A 243 -22.37 -4.02 0.67
N ASP A 244 -21.74 -5.08 0.17
CA ASP A 244 -21.23 -6.16 1.02
C ASP A 244 -20.01 -5.69 1.82
N PHE A 245 -19.20 -4.79 1.23
CA PHE A 245 -17.97 -4.32 1.83
C PHE A 245 -17.70 -2.84 1.56
N TYR A 246 -16.99 -2.21 2.51
CA TYR A 246 -16.61 -0.80 2.48
C TYR A 246 -15.18 -0.62 2.98
N ALA A 247 -14.48 0.37 2.42
CA ALA A 247 -13.17 0.81 2.90
C ALA A 247 -12.93 2.29 2.60
N PHE A 248 -11.88 2.85 3.20
CA PHE A 248 -11.39 4.20 2.96
C PHE A 248 -12.45 5.32 3.10
N PRO A 249 -13.22 5.43 4.20
CA PRO A 249 -13.97 6.66 4.44
C PRO A 249 -12.97 7.82 4.60
N ARG A 250 -13.01 8.78 3.67
CA ARG A 250 -12.04 9.88 3.58
C ARG A 250 -12.78 11.19 3.42
N MET A 251 -12.74 12.00 4.47
CA MET A 251 -13.37 13.31 4.51
C MET A 251 -12.52 14.35 3.77
N ASP A 252 -13.18 15.22 3.03
CA ASP A 252 -12.50 16.40 2.48
C ASP A 252 -12.19 17.42 3.60
N PRO A 253 -11.26 18.38 3.39
CA PRO A 253 -10.82 19.29 4.44
C PRO A 253 -11.93 20.13 5.08
N ARG A 254 -13.05 20.32 4.36
CA ARG A 254 -14.21 21.10 4.83
C ARG A 254 -15.28 20.24 5.51
N GLY A 255 -15.19 18.92 5.43
CA GLY A 255 -16.23 18.01 5.93
C GLY A 255 -17.55 18.14 5.15
N GLU A 256 -17.48 18.53 3.89
CA GLU A 256 -18.63 18.68 2.98
C GLU A 256 -18.79 17.47 2.07
N ARG A 257 -17.70 16.73 1.83
CA ARG A 257 -17.66 15.53 0.98
C ARG A 257 -16.93 14.40 1.69
N MET A 258 -17.38 13.18 1.45
CA MET A 258 -16.71 11.96 1.87
C MET A 258 -16.50 11.06 0.66
N ALA A 259 -15.27 10.60 0.45
CA ALA A 259 -14.98 9.54 -0.50
C ALA A 259 -14.94 8.19 0.23
N TRP A 260 -15.29 7.11 -0.46
CA TRP A 260 -15.12 5.73 0.02
C TRP A 260 -15.02 4.74 -1.13
N ILE A 261 -14.50 3.56 -0.84
CA ILE A 261 -14.52 2.39 -1.73
C ILE A 261 -15.62 1.44 -1.28
N GLU A 262 -16.43 0.94 -2.21
CA GLU A 262 -17.38 -0.15 -1.98
C GLU A 262 -17.23 -1.25 -3.03
N TRP A 263 -17.50 -2.50 -2.64
CA TRP A 263 -17.52 -3.63 -3.58
C TRP A 263 -18.52 -4.70 -3.12
N HIS A 264 -18.79 -5.63 -4.01
CA HIS A 264 -19.83 -6.63 -3.85
C HIS A 264 -19.33 -8.02 -4.23
N HIS A 265 -19.90 -9.03 -3.59
CA HIS A 265 -19.77 -10.40 -4.04
C HIS A 265 -20.20 -10.54 -5.51
N PRO A 266 -19.52 -11.39 -6.29
CA PRO A 266 -18.44 -12.31 -5.89
C PRO A 266 -17.02 -11.70 -5.96
N ASN A 267 -16.89 -10.39 -6.16
CA ASN A 267 -15.59 -9.75 -6.44
C ASN A 267 -14.80 -9.51 -5.15
N MET A 268 -13.48 -9.70 -5.22
CA MET A 268 -12.54 -9.10 -4.28
C MET A 268 -12.27 -7.64 -4.67
N PRO A 269 -11.75 -6.78 -3.77
CA PRO A 269 -11.57 -5.37 -4.07
C PRO A 269 -10.58 -5.12 -5.22
N TRP A 270 -9.66 -6.06 -5.50
CA TRP A 270 -8.75 -6.01 -6.64
C TRP A 270 -9.32 -6.56 -7.95
N ASP A 271 -10.45 -7.28 -7.91
CA ASP A 271 -11.11 -7.77 -9.13
C ASP A 271 -11.99 -6.66 -9.72
N LYS A 272 -12.81 -6.05 -8.86
CA LYS A 272 -13.68 -4.93 -9.21
C LYS A 272 -14.15 -4.22 -7.94
N ALA A 273 -13.99 -2.90 -7.90
CA ALA A 273 -14.49 -2.06 -6.83
C ALA A 273 -15.02 -0.74 -7.39
N GLU A 274 -15.69 0.05 -6.55
CA GLU A 274 -16.25 1.34 -6.93
C GLU A 274 -15.77 2.43 -5.96
N LEU A 275 -15.34 3.56 -6.51
CA LEU A 275 -15.04 4.78 -5.76
C LEU A 275 -16.25 5.70 -5.83
N TRP A 276 -16.77 6.04 -4.66
CA TRP A 276 -17.91 6.94 -4.52
C TRP A 276 -17.52 8.20 -3.75
N VAL A 277 -18.19 9.30 -4.09
CA VAL A 277 -18.16 10.55 -3.34
C VAL A 277 -19.58 10.91 -2.92
N GLY A 278 -19.79 11.06 -1.62
CA GLY A 278 -21.03 11.49 -1.00
C GLY A 278 -20.95 12.92 -0.49
N TYR A 279 -22.00 13.70 -0.69
CA TYR A 279 -22.14 15.06 -0.21
C TYR A 279 -22.88 15.09 1.11
N ILE A 280 -22.34 15.83 2.07
CA ILE A 280 -22.81 15.87 3.46
C ILE A 280 -23.68 17.10 3.67
N SER A 281 -24.91 16.86 4.13
CA SER A 281 -25.91 17.87 4.45
C SER A 281 -25.57 18.61 5.75
N GLU A 282 -26.32 19.67 6.06
CA GLU A 282 -26.19 20.40 7.34
C GLU A 282 -26.48 19.55 8.58
N ASN A 283 -27.22 18.44 8.42
CA ASN A 283 -27.52 17.49 9.50
C ASN A 283 -26.45 16.37 9.61
N GLY A 284 -25.41 16.41 8.78
CA GLY A 284 -24.33 15.43 8.78
C GLY A 284 -24.60 14.17 7.96
N ASP A 285 -25.71 14.10 7.23
CA ASP A 285 -26.10 12.94 6.43
C ASP A 285 -25.64 13.04 4.98
N VAL A 286 -25.29 11.91 4.38
CA VAL A 286 -25.03 11.81 2.94
C VAL A 286 -26.36 11.92 2.20
N TYR A 287 -26.57 13.02 1.47
CA TYR A 287 -27.84 13.28 0.77
C TYR A 287 -27.77 13.07 -0.74
N LYS A 288 -26.56 13.01 -1.29
CA LYS A 288 -26.27 12.78 -2.70
C LYS A 288 -24.96 12.00 -2.80
N ARG A 289 -24.86 11.08 -3.75
CA ARG A 289 -23.62 10.39 -4.08
C ARG A 289 -23.37 10.36 -5.59
N VAL A 290 -22.10 10.32 -5.97
CA VAL A 290 -21.60 10.24 -7.34
C VAL A 290 -20.56 9.13 -7.39
N CYS A 291 -20.70 8.20 -8.35
CA CYS A 291 -19.66 7.23 -8.62
C CYS A 291 -18.58 7.88 -9.50
N VAL A 292 -17.35 7.86 -9.00
CA VAL A 292 -16.18 8.49 -9.64
C VAL A 292 -15.46 7.49 -10.54
N ALA A 293 -15.35 6.23 -10.12
CA ALA A 293 -14.69 5.15 -10.85
C ALA A 293 -15.29 3.79 -10.44
N GLY A 294 -15.28 2.79 -11.33
CA GLY A 294 -15.69 1.41 -11.07
C GLY A 294 -17.06 0.99 -11.62
N PHE A 295 -17.90 1.97 -11.99
CA PHE A 295 -19.29 1.71 -12.38
C PHE A 295 -19.50 1.50 -13.89
N ASP A 296 -18.60 2.00 -14.74
CA ASP A 296 -18.75 1.86 -16.19
C ASP A 296 -18.69 0.38 -16.58
N PRO A 297 -19.77 -0.21 -17.14
CA PRO A 297 -19.83 -1.64 -17.43
C PRO A 297 -18.91 -2.05 -18.58
N THR A 298 -18.34 -1.10 -19.32
CA THR A 298 -17.44 -1.36 -20.44
C THR A 298 -15.99 -1.55 -20.01
N ILE A 299 -15.67 -1.21 -18.75
CA ILE A 299 -14.34 -1.37 -18.17
C ILE A 299 -14.44 -2.13 -16.85
N VAL A 300 -13.44 -2.95 -16.57
CA VAL A 300 -13.22 -3.49 -15.22
C VAL A 300 -12.13 -2.63 -14.61
N GLU A 301 -12.40 -2.07 -13.44
CA GLU A 301 -11.41 -1.31 -12.67
C GLU A 301 -11.62 -1.53 -11.16
N SER A 302 -10.53 -1.40 -10.43
CA SER A 302 -10.36 -1.59 -9.00
C SER A 302 -9.76 -0.30 -8.41
N PRO A 303 -10.56 0.75 -8.19
CA PRO A 303 -10.09 1.96 -7.52
C PRO A 303 -9.79 1.70 -6.03
N THR A 304 -8.80 2.41 -5.50
CA THR A 304 -8.34 2.29 -4.10
C THR A 304 -7.69 3.59 -3.60
N GLU A 305 -7.48 3.65 -2.29
CA GLU A 305 -6.74 4.73 -1.60
C GLU A 305 -7.15 6.16 -1.99
N PRO A 306 -8.45 6.54 -1.93
CA PRO A 306 -8.84 7.93 -2.16
C PRO A 306 -8.24 8.87 -1.12
N LYS A 307 -7.78 10.05 -1.54
CA LYS A 307 -7.25 11.11 -0.67
C LYS A 307 -7.61 12.49 -1.18
N TRP A 308 -7.97 13.37 -0.25
CA TRP A 308 -8.25 14.76 -0.55
C TRP A 308 -7.00 15.62 -0.32
N SER A 309 -6.67 16.48 -1.28
CA SER A 309 -5.70 17.55 -1.05
C SER A 309 -6.28 18.60 -0.10
N SER A 310 -5.42 19.48 0.43
CA SER A 310 -5.86 20.63 1.23
C SER A 310 -6.76 21.59 0.46
N LYS A 311 -6.74 21.56 -0.88
CA LYS A 311 -7.63 22.33 -1.77
C LYS A 311 -8.98 21.63 -2.01
N GLY A 312 -9.17 20.43 -1.48
CA GLY A 312 -10.38 19.64 -1.69
C GLY A 312 -10.46 18.99 -3.07
N GLU A 313 -9.31 18.70 -3.68
CA GLU A 313 -9.21 17.90 -4.91
C GLU A 313 -9.04 16.43 -4.53
N LEU A 314 -9.71 15.52 -5.25
CA LEU A 314 -9.66 14.09 -4.95
C LEU A 314 -8.64 13.38 -5.84
N PHE A 315 -7.70 12.72 -5.20
CA PHE A 315 -6.70 11.82 -5.78
C PHE A 315 -7.03 10.38 -5.37
N PHE A 316 -6.70 9.42 -6.22
CA PHE A 316 -6.89 7.99 -5.93
C PHE A 316 -6.03 7.14 -6.86
N VAL A 317 -5.92 5.85 -6.55
CA VAL A 317 -5.22 4.89 -7.39
C VAL A 317 -6.26 4.00 -8.08
N THR A 318 -6.09 3.70 -9.36
CA THR A 318 -6.92 2.74 -10.10
C THR A 318 -6.11 2.11 -11.21
N ASP A 319 -6.45 0.87 -11.55
CA ASP A 319 -5.84 0.04 -12.57
C ASP A 319 -6.48 0.23 -13.97
N ARG A 320 -7.35 1.22 -14.13
CA ARG A 320 -8.07 1.43 -15.39
C ARG A 320 -7.15 1.58 -16.59
N LYS A 321 -7.64 1.14 -17.75
CA LYS A 321 -6.99 1.22 -19.08
C LYS A 321 -5.77 0.31 -19.22
N ASN A 322 -4.60 0.70 -18.68
CA ASN A 322 -3.37 -0.07 -18.86
C ASN A 322 -3.31 -1.28 -17.92
N GLY A 323 -4.24 -1.40 -16.96
CA GLY A 323 -4.36 -2.48 -15.99
C GLY A 323 -3.48 -2.30 -14.75
N PHE A 324 -2.56 -1.33 -14.74
CA PHE A 324 -1.64 -1.11 -13.62
C PHE A 324 -2.21 -0.06 -12.70
N TRP A 325 -2.17 -0.30 -11.38
CA TRP A 325 -2.59 0.69 -10.40
C TRP A 325 -1.74 1.95 -10.53
N ASN A 326 -2.31 3.02 -11.07
CA ASN A 326 -1.66 4.31 -11.27
C ASN A 326 -2.46 5.43 -10.60
N LEU A 327 -1.79 6.56 -10.32
CA LEU A 327 -2.40 7.70 -9.66
C LEU A 327 -3.27 8.52 -10.62
N HIS A 328 -4.47 8.85 -10.16
CA HIS A 328 -5.49 9.58 -10.89
C HIS A 328 -6.07 10.71 -10.05
N LYS A 329 -6.68 11.68 -10.74
CA LYS A 329 -7.38 12.84 -10.16
C LYS A 329 -8.81 12.89 -10.69
N TRP A 330 -9.77 13.19 -9.81
CA TRP A 330 -11.16 13.41 -10.18
C TRP A 330 -11.44 14.89 -10.48
N ILE A 331 -12.12 15.14 -11.60
CA ILE A 331 -12.62 16.44 -12.00
C ILE A 331 -14.13 16.48 -11.77
N GLU A 332 -14.52 17.11 -10.67
CA GLU A 332 -15.91 17.12 -10.18
C GLU A 332 -16.92 17.75 -11.15
N SER A 333 -16.50 18.78 -11.92
CA SER A 333 -17.42 19.55 -12.77
C SER A 333 -18.05 18.74 -13.91
N ASN A 334 -17.36 17.71 -14.39
CA ASN A 334 -17.79 16.84 -15.49
C ASN A 334 -17.70 15.34 -15.17
N ASN A 335 -17.38 15.00 -13.91
CA ASN A 335 -17.14 13.63 -13.44
C ASN A 335 -16.05 12.88 -14.24
N GLU A 336 -15.00 13.59 -14.67
CA GLU A 336 -13.88 13.01 -15.42
C GLU A 336 -12.77 12.51 -14.50
N VAL A 337 -12.07 11.46 -14.93
CA VAL A 337 -10.91 10.89 -14.24
C VAL A 337 -9.67 11.05 -15.12
N LEU A 338 -8.70 11.81 -14.61
CA LEU A 338 -7.44 12.10 -15.30
C LEU A 338 -6.30 11.31 -14.68
N ALA A 339 -5.52 10.62 -15.51
CA ALA A 339 -4.27 10.02 -15.06
C ALA A 339 -3.25 11.12 -14.80
N ILE A 340 -2.61 11.10 -13.63
CA ILE A 340 -1.57 12.06 -13.26
C ILE A 340 -0.24 11.60 -13.83
N TYR A 341 0.05 10.32 -13.68
CA TYR A 341 1.29 9.72 -14.17
C TYR A 341 1.03 8.28 -14.57
N SER A 342 1.39 7.93 -15.81
CA SER A 342 1.23 6.58 -16.34
C SER A 342 2.56 5.86 -16.39
N LEU A 343 2.64 4.71 -15.72
CA LEU A 343 3.80 3.85 -15.68
C LEU A 343 3.32 2.41 -15.52
N ASP A 344 3.95 1.48 -16.26
CA ASP A 344 3.71 0.05 -16.14
C ASP A 344 4.35 -0.49 -14.84
N ALA A 345 3.73 -0.11 -13.72
CA ALA A 345 4.13 -0.39 -12.35
C ALA A 345 2.94 -0.19 -11.39
N GLU A 346 2.97 -0.87 -10.26
CA GLU A 346 1.89 -0.82 -9.26
C GLU A 346 2.14 0.28 -8.23
N PHE A 347 1.30 1.32 -8.18
CA PHE A 347 1.35 2.40 -7.17
C PHE A 347 0.51 2.07 -5.92
N SER A 348 -0.05 0.87 -5.87
CA SER A 348 -0.79 0.34 -4.73
C SER A 348 -0.62 -1.17 -4.68
N ARG A 349 -1.40 -1.84 -3.82
CA ARG A 349 -1.37 -3.28 -3.62
C ARG A 349 -2.77 -3.79 -3.22
N PRO A 350 -3.02 -5.11 -3.34
CA PRO A 350 -4.28 -5.72 -2.96
C PRO A 350 -4.73 -5.35 -1.54
N LEU A 351 -5.98 -4.89 -1.42
CA LEU A 351 -6.61 -4.50 -0.16
C LEU A 351 -7.07 -5.73 0.64
N TRP A 352 -6.14 -6.37 1.33
CA TRP A 352 -6.44 -7.42 2.33
C TRP A 352 -6.66 -6.88 3.74
N VAL A 353 -6.00 -5.76 4.05
CA VAL A 353 -6.02 -5.09 5.36
C VAL A 353 -6.38 -3.63 5.18
N PHE A 354 -7.09 -3.06 6.14
CA PHE A 354 -7.38 -1.63 6.15
C PHE A 354 -6.11 -0.79 6.41
N GLY A 355 -6.15 0.47 5.98
CA GLY A 355 -5.10 1.45 6.28
C GLY A 355 -3.86 1.36 5.40
N ILE A 356 -3.96 0.73 4.22
CA ILE A 356 -2.95 0.84 3.16
C ILE A 356 -2.72 2.31 2.82
N ASN A 357 -1.45 2.68 2.67
CA ASN A 357 -1.05 4.06 2.43
C ASN A 357 0.20 4.17 1.53
N SER A 358 0.01 4.00 0.23
CA SER A 358 1.07 3.96 -0.78
C SER A 358 1.52 5.34 -1.28
N TYR A 359 0.78 6.40 -0.98
CA TYR A 359 1.13 7.76 -1.37
C TYR A 359 0.59 8.82 -0.40
N GLU A 360 1.25 9.96 -0.28
CA GLU A 360 0.81 11.12 0.51
C GLU A 360 0.87 12.41 -0.30
N ILE A 361 -0.08 13.31 -0.05
CA ILE A 361 -0.13 14.63 -0.68
C ILE A 361 0.64 15.62 0.20
N ILE A 362 1.80 16.06 -0.29
CA ILE A 362 2.63 17.07 0.36
C ILE A 362 2.12 18.46 -0.01
N GLN A 363 1.81 19.25 1.01
CA GLN A 363 1.51 20.67 0.82
C GLN A 363 2.77 21.42 0.39
N SER A 364 2.73 22.04 -0.79
CA SER A 364 3.77 22.96 -1.25
C SER A 364 3.28 24.40 -1.11
N HIS A 365 4.21 25.34 -0.90
CA HIS A 365 3.92 26.78 -0.91
C HIS A 365 3.51 27.31 -2.30
N GLY A 366 3.60 26.48 -3.35
CA GLY A 366 3.18 26.82 -4.72
C GLY A 366 1.73 26.44 -5.04
N GLU A 367 1.28 26.80 -6.24
CA GLU A 367 -0.06 26.46 -6.76
C GLU A 367 -0.26 24.96 -7.04
N LYS A 368 0.79 24.14 -6.99
CA LYS A 368 0.78 22.72 -7.35
C LYS A 368 0.82 21.79 -6.14
N ASN A 369 0.26 20.59 -6.26
CA ASN A 369 0.40 19.55 -5.25
C ASN A 369 1.64 18.71 -5.56
N LEU A 370 2.41 18.36 -4.52
CA LEU A 370 3.45 17.36 -4.63
C LEU A 370 2.91 16.06 -4.04
N ILE A 371 3.16 14.93 -4.69
CA ILE A 371 2.67 13.62 -4.23
C ILE A 371 3.88 12.74 -3.98
N ALA A 372 4.15 12.41 -2.72
CA ALA A 372 5.07 11.34 -2.40
C ALA A 372 4.38 10.00 -2.64
N CYS A 373 4.97 9.12 -3.44
CA CYS A 373 4.37 7.82 -3.74
C CYS A 373 5.44 6.74 -3.79
N SER A 374 5.06 5.53 -3.40
CA SER A 374 5.80 4.33 -3.75
C SER A 374 5.18 3.68 -4.98
N TYR A 375 6.02 3.04 -5.78
CA TYR A 375 5.55 2.14 -6.83
C TYR A 375 6.42 0.90 -6.87
N ARG A 376 5.83 -0.20 -7.32
CA ARG A 376 6.48 -1.50 -7.42
C ARG A 376 6.59 -1.94 -8.87
N GLN A 377 7.80 -2.27 -9.28
CA GLN A 377 8.11 -2.70 -10.63
C GLN A 377 9.18 -3.80 -10.61
N ASN A 378 8.91 -4.90 -11.29
CA ASN A 378 9.82 -6.06 -11.38
C ASN A 378 10.30 -6.54 -9.99
N GLY A 379 9.39 -6.66 -9.03
CA GLY A 379 9.69 -7.14 -7.68
C GLY A 379 10.52 -6.18 -6.81
N ARG A 380 10.62 -4.90 -7.19
CA ARG A 380 11.29 -3.87 -6.41
C ARG A 380 10.41 -2.65 -6.22
N SER A 381 10.38 -2.11 -5.01
CA SER A 381 9.74 -0.83 -4.71
C SER A 381 10.71 0.33 -4.92
N TYR A 382 10.14 1.45 -5.35
CA TYR A 382 10.80 2.73 -5.51
C TYR A 382 9.98 3.81 -4.81
N LEU A 383 10.65 4.80 -4.24
CA LEU A 383 10.02 5.98 -3.66
C LEU A 383 10.26 7.17 -4.58
N GLY A 384 9.24 7.98 -4.82
CA GLY A 384 9.39 9.19 -5.62
C GLY A 384 8.40 10.28 -5.28
N ILE A 385 8.66 11.45 -5.85
CA ILE A 385 7.82 12.64 -5.76
C ILE A 385 7.28 12.97 -7.15
N LEU A 386 5.97 13.01 -7.26
CA LEU A 386 5.23 13.43 -8.44
C LEU A 386 4.75 14.88 -8.30
N ASP A 387 4.75 15.56 -9.43
CA ASP A 387 4.00 16.78 -9.66
C ASP A 387 2.58 16.41 -10.11
N ASP A 388 1.53 17.02 -9.56
CA ASP A 388 0.14 16.71 -9.94
C ASP A 388 -0.27 17.18 -11.35
N PHE A 389 0.57 17.96 -12.04
CA PHE A 389 0.48 18.21 -13.48
C PHE A 389 1.08 17.08 -14.33
N GLY A 390 1.66 16.05 -13.70
CA GLY A 390 2.10 14.83 -14.38
C GLY A 390 3.40 14.96 -15.17
N HIS A 391 4.15 16.04 -14.96
CA HIS A 391 5.30 16.37 -15.82
C HIS A 391 6.59 15.61 -15.48
N SER A 392 6.74 15.10 -14.26
CA SER A 392 7.95 14.39 -13.84
C SER A 392 7.78 13.59 -12.55
N LEU A 393 8.46 12.44 -12.49
CA LEU A 393 8.68 11.65 -11.28
C LEU A 393 10.13 11.80 -10.83
N SER A 394 10.35 12.37 -9.65
CA SER A 394 11.68 12.50 -9.04
C SER A 394 11.90 11.36 -8.04
N LEU A 395 12.87 10.49 -8.32
CA LEU A 395 13.17 9.36 -7.43
C LEU A 395 13.92 9.82 -6.17
N LEU A 396 13.54 9.28 -5.03
CA LEU A 396 14.23 9.44 -3.76
C LEU A 396 15.20 8.27 -3.57
N ASP A 397 16.49 8.56 -3.51
CA ASP A 397 17.53 7.56 -3.30
C ASP A 397 17.56 7.12 -1.83
N ILE A 398 16.92 5.99 -1.53
CA ILE A 398 16.88 5.39 -0.20
C ILE A 398 17.24 3.89 -0.25
N PRO A 399 17.75 3.31 0.86
CA PRO A 399 18.22 1.91 0.87
C PRO A 399 17.11 0.85 0.76
N PHE A 400 15.84 1.23 0.99
CA PHE A 400 14.74 0.27 0.94
C PHE A 400 14.46 -0.18 -0.49
N THR A 401 14.33 -1.49 -0.66
CA THR A 401 13.97 -2.14 -1.94
C THR A 401 12.55 -2.68 -1.91
N ASP A 402 11.90 -2.61 -0.76
CA ASP A 402 10.53 -2.97 -0.50
C ASP A 402 9.91 -1.89 0.39
N ILE A 403 8.78 -1.33 -0.02
CA ILE A 403 8.12 -0.21 0.64
C ILE A 403 6.63 -0.53 0.74
N ASP A 404 6.08 -0.39 1.95
CA ASP A 404 4.67 -0.66 2.25
C ASP A 404 3.89 0.65 2.39
N ASN A 405 4.06 1.38 3.49
CA ASN A 405 3.31 2.60 3.77
C ASN A 405 4.21 3.83 3.85
N ILE A 406 3.64 4.98 3.49
CA ILE A 406 4.25 6.30 3.62
C ILE A 406 3.36 7.12 4.55
N THR A 407 3.95 7.70 5.59
CA THR A 407 3.28 8.63 6.50
C THR A 407 3.96 9.99 6.39
N LEU A 408 3.16 11.04 6.15
CA LEU A 408 3.65 12.40 6.03
C LEU A 408 3.91 13.01 7.42
N GLY A 409 5.14 13.45 7.67
CA GLY A 409 5.47 14.37 8.76
C GLY A 409 5.57 15.81 8.28
N ASN A 410 5.98 16.73 9.16
CA ASN A 410 6.03 18.17 8.82
C ASN A 410 7.00 18.47 7.66
N ASP A 411 8.22 17.92 7.72
CA ASP A 411 9.29 18.18 6.75
C ASP A 411 9.96 16.90 6.23
N CYS A 412 9.35 15.75 6.52
CA CYS A 412 9.90 14.44 6.25
C CYS A 412 8.81 13.44 5.89
N LEU A 413 9.21 12.32 5.32
CA LEU A 413 8.38 11.13 5.16
C LEU A 413 8.83 10.08 6.17
N PHE A 414 7.87 9.42 6.83
CA PHE A 414 8.12 8.17 7.53
C PHE A 414 7.75 7.04 6.59
N VAL A 415 8.73 6.23 6.21
CA VAL A 415 8.59 5.18 5.20
C VAL A 415 8.73 3.84 5.89
N GLU A 416 7.69 3.02 5.80
CA GLU A 416 7.72 1.61 6.20
C GLU A 416 8.34 0.80 5.05
N GLY A 417 9.43 0.09 5.34
CA GLY A 417 10.13 -0.65 4.30
C GLY A 417 11.20 -1.59 4.83
N ALA A 418 11.81 -2.32 3.89
CA ALA A 418 12.84 -3.32 4.15
C ALA A 418 13.77 -3.47 2.94
N SER A 419 14.81 -4.29 3.09
CA SER A 419 15.64 -4.75 1.97
C SER A 419 16.13 -6.18 2.19
N GLY A 420 16.93 -6.73 1.27
CA GLY A 420 17.56 -8.03 1.45
C GLY A 420 18.51 -8.12 2.65
N VAL A 421 18.90 -6.98 3.25
CA VAL A 421 19.80 -6.90 4.42
C VAL A 421 19.23 -6.11 5.59
N GLU A 422 18.26 -5.24 5.35
CA GLU A 422 17.57 -4.48 6.40
C GLU A 422 16.24 -5.18 6.74
N PRO A 423 15.97 -5.45 8.02
CA PRO A 423 14.67 -5.98 8.44
C PRO A 423 13.54 -4.97 8.18
N SER A 424 12.29 -5.40 8.38
CA SER A 424 11.14 -4.49 8.35
C SER A 424 11.34 -3.35 9.35
N SER A 425 11.26 -2.13 8.85
CA SER A 425 11.68 -0.93 9.55
C SER A 425 10.81 0.27 9.19
N VAL A 426 10.82 1.27 10.06
CA VAL A 426 10.34 2.62 9.74
C VAL A 426 11.54 3.54 9.67
N ALA A 427 11.70 4.23 8.55
CA ALA A 427 12.74 5.23 8.36
C ALA A 427 12.16 6.62 8.21
N LYS A 428 12.79 7.60 8.87
CA LYS A 428 12.58 9.01 8.62
C LYS A 428 13.44 9.44 7.43
N VAL A 429 12.79 9.90 6.38
CA VAL A 429 13.40 10.42 5.15
C VAL A 429 13.21 11.93 5.14
N THR A 430 14.29 12.66 5.36
CA THR A 430 14.26 14.14 5.32
C THR A 430 14.41 14.58 3.88
N LEU A 431 13.54 15.50 3.45
CA LEU A 431 13.55 16.03 2.09
C LEU A 431 14.30 17.36 2.01
N ASP A 432 14.83 17.69 0.84
CA ASP A 432 15.38 19.02 0.55
C ASP A 432 14.30 20.13 0.61
N ASP A 433 14.70 21.39 0.54
CA ASP A 433 13.78 22.53 0.62
C ASP A 433 12.70 22.50 -0.48
N HIS A 434 13.03 21.91 -1.63
CA HIS A 434 12.11 21.75 -2.76
C HIS A 434 11.23 20.50 -2.64
N LYS A 435 11.45 19.65 -1.64
CA LYS A 435 10.76 18.38 -1.41
C LYS A 435 10.87 17.41 -2.59
N LEU A 436 11.97 17.43 -3.34
CA LEU A 436 12.21 16.60 -4.53
C LEU A 436 13.33 15.58 -4.35
N LYS A 437 14.16 15.72 -3.31
CA LYS A 437 15.29 14.82 -3.02
C LYS A 437 15.32 14.42 -1.56
N ALA A 438 15.79 13.21 -1.28
CA ALA A 438 16.13 12.78 0.06
C ALA A 438 17.53 13.33 0.40
N VAL A 439 17.64 14.03 1.53
CA VAL A 439 18.90 14.58 2.03
C VAL A 439 19.42 13.84 3.26
N ASP A 440 18.54 13.10 3.95
CA ASP A 440 18.89 12.25 5.08
C ASP A 440 17.94 11.05 5.16
N PHE A 441 18.47 9.93 5.65
CA PHE A 441 17.76 8.67 5.86
C PHE A 441 18.16 8.07 7.20
N LYS A 442 17.19 7.90 8.10
CA LYS A 442 17.44 7.34 9.43
C LYS A 442 16.36 6.34 9.82
N VAL A 443 16.77 5.10 10.09
CA VAL A 443 15.88 4.10 10.71
C VAL A 443 15.54 4.55 12.13
N VAL A 444 14.24 4.70 12.42
CA VAL A 444 13.72 5.10 13.73
C VAL A 444 13.02 3.94 14.46
N TRP A 445 12.63 2.90 13.72
CA TRP A 445 12.08 1.66 14.27
C TRP A 445 12.53 0.46 13.43
N SER A 446 12.71 -0.69 14.09
CA SER A 446 13.03 -1.96 13.43
C SER A 446 12.31 -3.13 14.11
N SER A 447 11.84 -4.08 13.31
CA SER A 447 11.25 -5.33 13.79
C SER A 447 12.26 -6.19 14.56
N SER A 448 13.54 -6.07 14.21
CA SER A 448 14.61 -6.97 14.65
C SER A 448 15.97 -6.24 14.68
N PRO A 449 16.20 -5.28 15.60
CA PRO A 449 17.36 -4.39 15.59
C PRO A 449 18.72 -5.12 15.73
N ASP A 450 18.74 -6.28 16.40
CA ASP A 450 19.96 -7.05 16.65
C ASP A 450 20.40 -7.94 15.48
N THR A 451 19.70 -7.91 14.35
CA THR A 451 19.95 -8.84 13.23
C THR A 451 21.23 -8.53 12.46
N LEU A 452 21.68 -7.28 12.46
CA LEU A 452 22.87 -6.85 11.72
C LEU A 452 24.16 -7.58 12.14
N LYS A 453 24.23 -8.12 13.37
CA LYS A 453 25.37 -8.95 13.81
C LYS A 453 25.50 -10.26 13.03
N TYR A 454 24.45 -10.69 12.35
CA TYR A 454 24.43 -11.88 11.50
C TYR A 454 24.60 -11.57 10.01
N LYS A 455 24.90 -10.32 9.64
CA LYS A 455 24.95 -9.87 8.23
C LYS A 455 25.85 -10.72 7.34
N SER A 456 26.97 -11.23 7.86
CA SER A 456 27.89 -12.10 7.11
C SER A 456 27.31 -13.49 6.78
N TYR A 457 26.20 -13.88 7.39
CA TYR A 457 25.47 -15.13 7.14
C TYR A 457 24.23 -14.93 6.25
N PHE A 458 23.93 -13.69 5.84
CA PHE A 458 22.77 -13.44 5.00
C PHE A 458 23.02 -13.93 3.58
N SER A 459 22.06 -14.67 3.07
CA SER A 459 21.86 -14.96 1.66
C SER A 459 21.00 -13.85 1.06
N LEU A 460 21.51 -13.21 0.01
CA LEU A 460 20.81 -12.14 -0.68
C LEU A 460 19.81 -12.74 -1.69
N PRO A 461 18.60 -12.15 -1.79
CA PRO A 461 17.61 -12.60 -2.76
C PRO A 461 18.05 -12.30 -4.19
N GLU A 462 17.98 -13.30 -5.05
CA GLU A 462 18.16 -13.19 -6.49
C GLU A 462 16.79 -13.37 -7.17
N LEU A 463 16.28 -12.32 -7.82
CA LEU A 463 15.06 -12.44 -8.61
C LEU A 463 15.34 -13.27 -9.86
N ILE A 464 14.67 -14.41 -9.97
CA ILE A 464 14.76 -15.31 -11.11
C ILE A 464 13.41 -15.38 -11.84
N GLU A 465 13.47 -15.57 -13.15
CA GLU A 465 12.31 -15.87 -14.00
C GLU A 465 12.43 -17.28 -14.57
N PHE A 466 11.30 -17.99 -14.69
CA PHE A 466 11.26 -19.34 -15.26
C PHE A 466 9.98 -19.56 -16.06
N PRO A 467 10.01 -20.42 -17.10
CA PRO A 467 8.84 -20.69 -17.94
C PRO A 467 7.75 -21.44 -17.17
N THR A 468 6.49 -21.22 -17.54
CA THR A 468 5.35 -22.01 -17.05
C THR A 468 4.89 -23.03 -18.09
N GLU A 469 3.94 -23.89 -17.72
CA GLU A 469 3.28 -24.81 -18.67
C GLU A 469 2.46 -24.08 -19.74
N VAL A 470 2.09 -22.81 -19.49
CA VAL A 470 1.35 -21.97 -20.44
C VAL A 470 2.34 -21.27 -21.39
N PRO A 471 2.30 -21.56 -22.70
CA PRO A 471 3.26 -20.99 -23.65
C PRO A 471 3.28 -19.46 -23.62
N GLY A 472 4.49 -18.89 -23.48
CA GLY A 472 4.70 -17.44 -23.47
C GLY A 472 4.51 -16.77 -22.11
N GLN A 473 4.01 -17.49 -21.09
CA GLN A 473 3.95 -16.99 -19.72
C GLN A 473 5.22 -17.34 -18.94
N LYS A 474 5.56 -16.47 -17.99
CA LYS A 474 6.67 -16.65 -17.05
C LYS A 474 6.14 -16.58 -15.62
N ALA A 475 6.81 -17.31 -14.74
CA ALA A 475 6.68 -17.15 -13.29
C ALA A 475 7.99 -16.62 -12.73
N TYR A 476 7.93 -16.09 -11.52
CA TYR A 476 9.05 -15.44 -10.85
C TYR A 476 9.31 -16.10 -9.50
N ALA A 477 10.53 -16.00 -9.00
CA ALA A 477 10.85 -16.41 -7.64
C ALA A 477 12.04 -15.61 -7.11
N TYR A 478 12.19 -15.58 -5.79
CA TYR A 478 13.44 -15.19 -5.17
C TYR A 478 14.23 -16.44 -4.81
N TYR A 479 15.37 -16.63 -5.47
CA TYR A 479 16.34 -17.65 -5.12
C TYR A 479 17.32 -17.10 -4.08
N TYR A 480 17.60 -17.92 -3.06
CA TYR A 480 18.55 -17.63 -2.01
C TYR A 480 19.59 -18.75 -1.98
N PRO A 481 20.83 -18.51 -2.42
CA PRO A 481 21.88 -19.51 -2.36
C PRO A 481 22.29 -19.83 -0.91
N PRO A 482 22.85 -21.01 -0.63
CA PRO A 482 23.50 -21.27 0.64
C PRO A 482 24.60 -20.23 0.94
N SER A 483 24.61 -19.65 2.14
CA SER A 483 25.52 -18.55 2.49
C SER A 483 26.09 -18.73 3.90
N ASN A 484 27.39 -18.99 4.01
CA ASN A 484 28.07 -19.08 5.30
C ASN A 484 29.53 -18.60 5.16
N PRO A 485 30.01 -17.70 6.05
CA PRO A 485 31.37 -17.18 5.99
C PRO A 485 32.43 -18.23 6.38
N ILE A 486 32.06 -19.27 7.14
CA ILE A 486 32.96 -20.28 7.70
C ILE A 486 32.98 -21.57 6.87
N TYR A 487 31.87 -21.94 6.23
CA TYR A 487 31.71 -23.22 5.55
C TYR A 487 31.61 -23.10 4.02
N GLN A 488 32.00 -24.17 3.33
CA GLN A 488 31.75 -24.41 1.92
C GLN A 488 31.47 -25.91 1.68
N ALA A 489 30.79 -26.26 0.59
CA ALA A 489 30.62 -27.66 0.18
C ALA A 489 31.70 -28.07 -0.83
N SER A 490 31.80 -29.37 -1.16
CA SER A 490 32.68 -29.80 -2.25
C SER A 490 32.09 -29.37 -3.61
N PRO A 491 32.93 -29.12 -4.64
CA PRO A 491 32.45 -28.67 -5.96
C PRO A 491 31.48 -29.63 -6.67
N GLU A 492 31.50 -30.91 -6.31
CA GLU A 492 30.68 -31.97 -6.91
C GLU A 492 29.30 -32.10 -6.27
N GLU A 493 29.10 -31.53 -5.08
CA GLU A 493 27.83 -31.57 -4.36
C GLU A 493 26.92 -30.41 -4.78
N LYS A 494 25.60 -30.64 -4.80
CA LYS A 494 24.60 -29.59 -5.01
C LYS A 494 23.76 -29.41 -3.75
N PRO A 495 23.36 -28.18 -3.40
CA PRO A 495 22.59 -27.96 -2.19
C PRO A 495 21.18 -28.55 -2.32
N PRO A 496 20.61 -29.09 -1.22
CA PRO A 496 19.19 -29.37 -1.18
C PRO A 496 18.40 -28.06 -1.27
N LEU A 497 17.28 -28.09 -1.99
CA LEU A 497 16.45 -26.90 -2.25
C LEU A 497 15.12 -26.98 -1.48
N LEU A 498 14.82 -25.95 -0.71
CA LEU A 498 13.49 -25.72 -0.15
C LEU A 498 12.69 -24.80 -1.07
N VAL A 499 11.48 -25.22 -1.43
CA VAL A 499 10.56 -24.46 -2.28
C VAL A 499 9.37 -24.03 -1.43
N LYS A 500 9.11 -22.73 -1.39
CA LYS A 500 8.00 -22.13 -0.65
C LYS A 500 7.02 -21.47 -1.62
N SER A 501 5.74 -21.62 -1.32
CA SER A 501 4.62 -20.92 -1.95
C SER A 501 4.01 -19.96 -0.94
N HIS A 502 3.87 -18.68 -1.28
CA HIS A 502 3.25 -17.70 -0.39
C HIS A 502 1.72 -17.88 -0.30
N GLY A 503 1.10 -17.35 0.77
CA GLY A 503 -0.35 -17.25 0.91
C GLY A 503 -0.94 -16.07 0.12
N GLY A 504 -2.28 -15.97 0.05
CA GLY A 504 -2.99 -14.96 -0.74
C GLY A 504 -4.20 -15.59 -1.42
N PRO A 505 -4.12 -16.08 -2.66
CA PRO A 505 -2.95 -16.09 -3.56
C PRO A 505 -2.61 -14.73 -4.19
N THR A 506 -3.52 -13.76 -4.12
CA THR A 506 -3.32 -12.38 -4.62
C THR A 506 -2.41 -11.57 -3.68
N SER A 507 -1.14 -11.93 -3.66
CA SER A 507 -0.07 -11.31 -2.87
C SER A 507 1.27 -11.60 -3.57
N GLU A 508 2.40 -11.48 -2.88
CA GLU A 508 3.69 -11.90 -3.44
C GLU A 508 4.68 -12.29 -2.35
N ALA A 509 5.59 -13.19 -2.69
CA ALA A 509 6.87 -13.32 -2.02
C ALA A 509 7.71 -12.05 -2.24
N ARG A 510 8.37 -11.58 -1.17
CA ARG A 510 9.16 -10.35 -1.16
C ARG A 510 10.64 -10.67 -0.98
N GLY A 511 11.50 -10.02 -1.77
CA GLY A 511 12.96 -10.12 -1.69
C GLY A 511 13.54 -9.34 -0.52
N ILE A 512 13.09 -9.62 0.70
CA ILE A 512 13.49 -8.94 1.94
C ILE A 512 14.20 -9.88 2.91
N LEU A 513 14.86 -9.32 3.93
CA LEU A 513 15.48 -10.09 4.99
C LEU A 513 14.43 -10.89 5.77
N ASN A 514 14.50 -12.22 5.67
CA ASN A 514 13.66 -13.14 6.41
C ASN A 514 14.52 -14.13 7.19
N LEU A 515 14.56 -14.02 8.51
CA LEU A 515 15.41 -14.86 9.35
C LEU A 515 15.07 -16.35 9.25
N SER A 516 13.81 -16.72 8.95
CA SER A 516 13.44 -18.11 8.71
C SER A 516 14.09 -18.66 7.44
N ILE A 517 14.24 -17.85 6.38
CA ILE A 517 15.03 -18.21 5.20
C ILE A 517 16.52 -18.28 5.56
N GLN A 518 17.03 -17.27 6.27
CA GLN A 518 18.45 -17.21 6.66
C GLN A 518 18.87 -18.38 7.56
N TYR A 519 17.95 -18.92 8.36
CA TYR A 519 18.18 -20.12 9.16
C TYR A 519 18.60 -21.33 8.32
N TRP A 520 17.95 -21.52 7.16
CA TRP A 520 18.22 -22.62 6.26
C TRP A 520 19.44 -22.35 5.38
N THR A 521 19.52 -21.16 4.79
CA THR A 521 20.62 -20.80 3.87
C THR A 521 21.98 -20.78 4.56
N SER A 522 22.01 -20.34 5.83
CA SER A 522 23.23 -20.38 6.65
C SER A 522 23.69 -21.80 7.03
N ARG A 523 22.84 -22.81 6.83
CA ARG A 523 23.14 -24.22 7.10
C ARG A 523 23.47 -25.03 5.85
N GLY A 524 23.57 -24.39 4.69
CA GLY A 524 23.89 -25.09 3.44
C GLY A 524 22.68 -25.43 2.57
N TRP A 525 21.48 -24.98 2.92
CA TRP A 525 20.30 -25.19 2.08
C TRP A 525 20.15 -24.06 1.06
N ALA A 526 19.73 -24.39 -0.15
CA ALA A 526 19.19 -23.39 -1.06
C ALA A 526 17.72 -23.15 -0.72
N PHE A 527 17.21 -21.95 -0.99
CA PHE A 527 15.80 -21.62 -0.80
C PHE A 527 15.24 -20.91 -2.03
N VAL A 528 14.00 -21.22 -2.40
CA VAL A 528 13.24 -20.49 -3.41
C VAL A 528 11.88 -20.10 -2.82
N ASP A 529 11.55 -18.81 -2.87
CA ASP A 529 10.23 -18.29 -2.53
C ASP A 529 9.51 -17.91 -3.83
N VAL A 530 8.51 -18.69 -4.21
CA VAL A 530 7.90 -18.67 -5.55
C VAL A 530 6.77 -17.67 -5.62
N ASN A 531 6.81 -16.83 -6.64
CA ASN A 531 5.69 -16.02 -7.12
C ASN A 531 5.04 -16.70 -8.32
N TYR A 532 4.03 -17.50 -8.02
CA TYR A 532 3.28 -18.29 -8.99
C TYR A 532 2.25 -17.43 -9.75
N GLY A 533 1.58 -18.00 -10.76
CA GLY A 533 0.49 -17.30 -11.45
C GLY A 533 -0.60 -16.90 -10.45
N GLY A 534 -0.89 -15.61 -10.35
CA GLY A 534 -1.76 -15.00 -9.32
C GLY A 534 -1.05 -13.95 -8.47
N SER A 535 0.29 -13.96 -8.45
CA SER A 535 1.07 -13.01 -7.66
C SER A 535 1.05 -11.59 -8.23
N THR A 536 1.17 -10.59 -7.36
CA THR A 536 1.20 -9.17 -7.74
C THR A 536 2.62 -8.59 -7.86
N GLY A 537 2.78 -7.43 -8.50
CA GLY A 537 3.99 -6.60 -8.37
C GLY A 537 5.24 -7.03 -9.15
N LEU A 538 5.15 -8.06 -10.00
CA LEU A 538 6.31 -8.70 -10.65
C LEU A 538 6.30 -8.67 -12.17
N SER A 539 5.14 -8.49 -12.78
CA SER A 539 4.94 -8.68 -14.20
C SER A 539 5.04 -7.37 -14.99
N SER A 540 5.47 -7.49 -16.25
CA SER A 540 5.21 -6.49 -17.30
C SER A 540 3.75 -6.49 -17.77
N VAL A 541 2.91 -7.25 -17.08
CA VAL A 541 1.48 -7.44 -17.31
C VAL A 541 0.78 -7.06 -16.01
N PRO A 542 -0.37 -6.41 -16.04
CA PRO A 542 -0.96 -5.88 -14.82
C PRO A 542 -1.59 -6.94 -13.91
N SER A 543 -1.63 -6.67 -12.60
CA SER A 543 -2.12 -7.64 -11.59
C SER A 543 -3.57 -8.08 -11.83
N THR A 544 -4.41 -7.22 -12.41
CA THR A 544 -5.82 -7.53 -12.74
C THR A 544 -5.99 -8.39 -13.99
N SER A 545 -4.95 -8.51 -14.83
CA SER A 545 -4.94 -9.41 -15.99
C SER A 545 -4.62 -10.86 -15.64
N ILE A 546 -4.29 -11.14 -14.37
CA ILE A 546 -3.87 -12.47 -13.92
C ILE A 546 -5.08 -13.36 -13.57
N PHE A 547 -6.26 -12.75 -13.35
CA PHE A 547 -7.48 -13.43 -12.89
C PHE A 547 -8.61 -13.49 -13.93
N VAL A 548 -8.36 -13.08 -15.19
CA VAL A 548 -9.32 -13.14 -16.30
C VAL A 548 -9.03 -14.30 -17.23
#